data_AF-A0A7Y9EMG4-F1
#
_entry.id   AF-A0A7Y9EMG4-F1
#
_cell.length_a   1.000
_cell.length_b   1.000
_cell.length_c   1.000
_cell.angle_alpha   90.00
_cell.angle_beta   90.00
_cell.angle_gamma   90.00
#
_symmetry.space_group_name_H-M   'P 1'
#
loop_
_entity.id
_entity.type
_entity.pdbx_description
1 polymer ?
#
loop_
_entity_poly.entity_id
_entity_poly.type
_entity_poly.pdbx_seq_one_letter_code
_entity_poly.pdbx_strand_id
1 'polypeptide(L)'
;MAVNIEVPLSGGDVSEGVVRVGETVRRPLRAHSPAVHGLLRHLEDVGFEAPRVLGVDELGREVLSWVPGEVPHRPLAAGVVSEDVLRDVGRLLRRYHDAVASYEAPVGAPWDAETSNVDGEPEVIGHCDVTPENVVFRGGRPVALIDFDLARPTTRVFDVVTALRHWGPIEDPADRDAVLYGADVGRRLRVFCDAYGLDRERRREVLPAARVRFERSYRAMRERAERGGGWARIWQGGAGPRIRRAQDWLERHWDELDARLW
;
A
#
# COMPACT_ATOMS: atom_id res chain seq x y z
N MET A 1 28.45 -24.64 9.96
CA MET A 1 28.09 -23.60 8.97
C MET A 1 26.59 -23.72 8.74
N ALA A 2 25.81 -22.71 9.10
CA ALA A 2 24.38 -22.71 8.80
C ALA A 2 24.22 -22.64 7.27
N VAL A 3 23.52 -23.59 6.69
CA VAL A 3 23.22 -23.58 5.26
C VAL A 3 22.25 -22.41 5.02
N ASN A 4 22.70 -21.40 4.29
CA ASN A 4 21.85 -20.29 3.84
C ASN A 4 20.90 -20.81 2.74
N ILE A 5 19.84 -21.50 3.14
CA ILE A 5 18.81 -21.96 2.21
C ILE A 5 18.01 -20.73 1.77
N GLU A 6 18.10 -20.37 0.50
CA GLU A 6 17.27 -19.34 -0.11
C GLU A 6 15.91 -19.94 -0.46
N VAL A 7 14.85 -19.40 0.15
CA VAL A 7 13.46 -19.78 -0.14
C VAL A 7 12.83 -18.67 -0.97
N PRO A 8 12.46 -18.91 -2.24
CA PRO A 8 11.77 -17.93 -3.05
C PRO A 8 10.47 -17.46 -2.37
N LEU A 9 10.28 -16.15 -2.29
CA LEU A 9 9.01 -15.57 -1.85
C LEU A 9 8.16 -15.27 -3.09
N SER A 10 7.12 -16.07 -3.31
CA SER A 10 6.09 -15.80 -4.30
C SER A 10 4.99 -14.94 -3.67
N GLY A 11 4.72 -13.75 -4.22
CA GLY A 11 3.64 -12.89 -3.72
C GLY A 11 3.63 -11.44 -4.21
N GLY A 12 4.79 -10.88 -4.62
CA GLY A 12 4.83 -9.55 -5.23
C GLY A 12 4.59 -9.62 -6.73
N ASP A 13 3.59 -8.91 -7.25
CA ASP A 13 3.22 -8.91 -8.68
C ASP A 13 4.33 -8.32 -9.60
N VAL A 14 5.31 -7.62 -9.01
CA VAL A 14 6.32 -6.83 -9.74
C VAL A 14 7.76 -7.26 -9.47
N SER A 15 8.05 -7.84 -8.31
CA SER A 15 9.42 -8.03 -7.81
C SER A 15 9.90 -9.48 -8.01
N GLU A 16 10.59 -9.73 -9.13
CA GLU A 16 11.34 -10.99 -9.34
C GLU A 16 12.61 -11.01 -8.46
N GLY A 17 13.00 -12.20 -7.98
CA GLY A 17 14.26 -12.40 -7.26
C GLY A 17 14.24 -12.11 -5.75
N VAL A 18 13.07 -12.07 -5.13
CA VAL A 18 12.93 -11.94 -3.67
C VAL A 18 13.05 -13.32 -3.02
N VAL A 19 13.97 -13.44 -2.06
CA VAL A 19 14.20 -14.69 -1.32
C VAL A 19 14.24 -14.43 0.18
N ARG A 20 13.73 -15.38 0.97
CA ARG A 20 13.94 -15.44 2.41
C ARG A 20 15.17 -16.30 2.71
N VAL A 21 16.02 -15.82 3.61
CA VAL A 21 17.18 -16.56 4.15
C VAL A 21 17.14 -16.42 5.67
N GLY A 22 16.72 -17.48 6.36
CA GLY A 22 16.48 -17.44 7.81
C GLY A 22 15.51 -16.33 8.19
N GLU A 23 15.95 -15.40 9.03
CA GLU A 23 15.17 -14.23 9.49
C GLU A 23 15.46 -12.97 8.67
N THR A 24 15.85 -13.13 7.41
CA THR A 24 16.11 -12.01 6.49
C THR A 24 15.40 -12.21 5.14
N VAL A 25 15.11 -11.11 4.47
CA VAL A 25 14.64 -11.06 3.09
C VAL A 25 15.73 -10.39 2.25
N ARG A 26 16.06 -10.99 1.11
CA ARG A 26 16.99 -10.45 0.13
C ARG A 26 16.23 -10.12 -1.14
N ARG A 27 16.37 -8.89 -1.63
CA ARG A 27 15.71 -8.42 -2.87
C ARG A 27 16.64 -7.53 -3.69
N PRO A 28 16.46 -7.43 -5.01
CA PRO A 28 17.28 -6.54 -5.84
C PRO A 28 17.12 -5.08 -5.43
N LEU A 29 18.23 -4.33 -5.36
CA LEU A 29 18.20 -2.89 -5.20
C LEU A 29 17.54 -2.20 -6.40
N ARG A 30 16.86 -1.09 -6.14
CA ARG A 30 16.21 -0.21 -7.12
C ARG A 30 16.72 1.22 -6.94
N ALA A 31 16.41 2.09 -7.90
CA ALA A 31 16.78 3.49 -7.85
C ALA A 31 16.27 4.18 -6.58
N HIS A 32 15.10 3.76 -6.07
CA HIS A 32 14.47 4.30 -4.87
C HIS A 32 14.90 3.65 -3.55
N SER A 33 15.68 2.56 -3.59
CA SER A 33 16.10 1.85 -2.37
C SER A 33 16.81 2.76 -1.35
N PRO A 34 17.69 3.71 -1.71
CA PRO A 34 18.29 4.62 -0.72
C PRO A 34 17.27 5.45 0.06
N ALA A 35 16.19 5.91 -0.59
CA ALA A 35 15.13 6.68 0.05
C ALA A 35 14.32 5.79 1.00
N VAL A 36 13.96 4.58 0.55
CA VAL A 36 13.27 3.58 1.37
C VAL A 36 14.13 3.15 2.57
N HIS A 37 15.44 2.99 2.40
CA HIS A 37 16.33 2.66 3.51
C HIS A 37 16.39 3.76 4.56
N GLY A 38 16.37 5.03 4.15
CA GLY A 38 16.26 6.16 5.06
C GLY A 38 14.96 6.10 5.89
N LEU A 39 13.83 5.84 5.22
CA LEU A 39 12.55 5.68 5.88
C LEU A 39 12.53 4.51 6.87
N LEU A 40 13.01 3.33 6.46
CA LEU A 40 13.00 2.13 7.31
C LEU A 40 13.89 2.30 8.55
N ARG A 41 15.04 2.98 8.43
CA ARG A 41 15.88 3.31 9.59
C ARG A 41 15.16 4.25 10.56
N HIS A 42 14.47 5.27 10.04
CA HIS A 42 13.65 6.15 10.88
C HIS A 42 12.54 5.37 11.60
N LEU A 43 11.85 4.47 10.90
CA LEU A 43 10.80 3.63 11.50
C LEU A 43 11.36 2.73 12.63
N GLU A 44 12.56 2.18 12.44
CA GLU A 44 13.28 1.44 13.49
C GLU A 44 13.57 2.35 14.71
N ASP A 45 14.10 3.55 14.48
CA ASP A 45 14.46 4.50 15.53
C ASP A 45 13.25 4.96 16.36
N VAL A 46 12.08 5.15 15.74
CA VAL A 46 10.84 5.55 16.42
C VAL A 46 10.01 4.35 16.91
N GLY A 47 10.50 3.12 16.72
CA GLY A 47 9.86 1.90 17.21
C GLY A 47 8.57 1.52 16.47
N PHE A 48 8.40 1.94 15.22
CA PHE A 48 7.30 1.48 14.37
C PHE A 48 7.63 0.09 13.79
N GLU A 49 6.65 -0.81 13.79
CA GLU A 49 6.88 -2.17 13.34
C GLU A 49 6.91 -2.30 11.82
N ALA A 50 8.13 -2.45 11.28
CA ALA A 50 8.44 -2.59 9.85
C ALA A 50 9.74 -3.41 9.65
N PRO A 51 10.09 -3.82 8.41
CA PRO A 51 11.39 -4.42 8.12
C PRO A 51 12.54 -3.47 8.45
N ARG A 52 13.63 -4.00 9.01
CA ARG A 52 14.85 -3.23 9.31
C ARG A 52 15.89 -3.41 8.23
N VAL A 53 16.64 -2.36 7.92
CA VAL A 53 17.73 -2.42 6.93
C VAL A 53 18.96 -3.04 7.57
N LEU A 54 19.34 -4.23 7.11
CA LEU A 54 20.52 -4.96 7.60
C LEU A 54 21.76 -4.75 6.70
N GLY A 55 21.60 -4.06 5.59
CA GLY A 55 22.67 -3.70 4.66
C GLY A 55 22.43 -4.24 3.25
N VAL A 56 23.52 -4.52 2.56
CA VAL A 56 23.54 -5.07 1.20
C VAL A 56 24.46 -6.30 1.21
N ASP A 57 24.02 -7.39 0.60
CA ASP A 57 24.82 -8.63 0.52
C ASP A 57 25.88 -8.57 -0.59
N GLU A 58 26.71 -9.61 -0.67
CA GLU A 58 27.80 -9.73 -1.66
C GLU A 58 27.31 -9.78 -3.12
N LEU A 59 26.01 -10.04 -3.35
CA LEU A 59 25.39 -10.07 -4.67
C LEU A 59 24.72 -8.73 -5.03
N GLY A 60 24.87 -7.70 -4.19
CA GLY A 60 24.26 -6.39 -4.41
C GLY A 60 22.75 -6.36 -4.14
N ARG A 61 22.22 -7.29 -3.35
CA ARG A 61 20.82 -7.30 -2.91
C ARG A 61 20.69 -6.59 -1.58
N GLU A 62 19.63 -5.81 -1.40
CA GLU A 62 19.33 -5.30 -0.06
C GLU A 62 18.92 -6.47 0.85
N VAL A 63 19.31 -6.36 2.11
CA VAL A 63 18.99 -7.33 3.16
C VAL A 63 18.11 -6.63 4.18
N LEU A 64 16.87 -7.09 4.29
CA LEU A 64 15.90 -6.59 5.26
C LEU A 64 15.60 -7.66 6.32
N SER A 65 15.25 -7.27 7.53
CA SER A 65 14.79 -8.24 8.53
C SER A 65 13.43 -8.83 8.14
N TRP A 66 13.24 -10.12 8.40
CA TRP A 66 11.94 -10.75 8.34
C TRP A 66 11.03 -10.18 9.43
N VAL A 67 9.76 -9.91 9.10
CA VAL A 67 8.74 -9.49 10.07
C VAL A 67 7.89 -10.73 10.39
N PRO A 68 7.96 -11.29 11.60
CA PRO A 68 7.19 -12.48 11.94
C PRO A 68 5.68 -12.24 11.90
N GLY A 69 4.97 -13.14 11.23
CA GLY A 69 3.51 -13.15 11.15
C GLY A 69 3.01 -13.80 9.88
N GLU A 70 1.71 -13.69 9.66
CA GLU A 70 0.99 -14.19 8.49
C GLU A 70 0.73 -13.05 7.52
N VAL A 71 0.85 -13.31 6.22
CA VAL A 71 0.47 -12.36 5.17
C VAL A 71 -0.73 -12.94 4.41
N PRO A 72 -1.83 -12.18 4.23
CA PRO A 72 -2.94 -12.59 3.41
C PRO A 72 -2.54 -12.95 1.98
N HIS A 73 -3.21 -13.95 1.42
CA HIS A 73 -3.12 -14.31 0.01
C HIS A 73 -4.52 -14.37 -0.60
N ARG A 74 -4.64 -14.06 -1.90
CA ARG A 74 -5.91 -14.21 -2.63
C ARG A 74 -6.16 -15.67 -3.02
N PRO A 75 -7.42 -16.15 -2.98
CA PRO A 75 -8.63 -15.42 -2.56
C PRO A 75 -8.64 -15.13 -1.05
N LEU A 76 -9.08 -13.92 -0.66
CA LEU A 76 -9.02 -13.46 0.73
C LEU A 76 -10.00 -14.22 1.62
N ALA A 77 -9.54 -14.58 2.83
CA ALA A 77 -10.41 -15.14 3.86
C ALA A 77 -11.31 -14.04 4.47
N ALA A 78 -12.55 -14.39 4.83
CA ALA A 78 -13.52 -13.44 5.40
C ALA A 78 -13.02 -12.74 6.68
N GLY A 79 -12.21 -13.42 7.49
CA GLY A 79 -11.59 -12.84 8.68
C GLY A 79 -10.67 -11.66 8.36
N VAL A 80 -9.91 -11.74 7.26
CA VAL A 80 -8.95 -10.71 6.82
C VAL A 80 -9.67 -9.42 6.45
N VAL A 81 -10.86 -9.49 5.86
CA VAL A 81 -11.59 -8.30 5.40
C VAL A 81 -12.74 -7.91 6.32
N SER A 82 -12.80 -8.49 7.52
CA SER A 82 -13.82 -8.17 8.53
C SER A 82 -13.80 -6.68 8.90
N GLU A 83 -14.93 -6.18 9.43
CA GLU A 83 -15.03 -4.77 9.84
C GLU A 83 -14.05 -4.43 10.99
N ASP A 84 -13.73 -5.39 11.86
CA ASP A 84 -12.75 -5.19 12.94
C ASP A 84 -11.33 -5.09 12.40
N VAL A 85 -10.95 -5.95 11.46
CA VAL A 85 -9.65 -5.81 10.77
C VAL A 85 -9.60 -4.49 10.00
N LEU A 86 -10.68 -4.09 9.34
CA LEU A 86 -10.74 -2.80 8.63
C LEU A 86 -10.46 -1.62 9.56
N ARG A 87 -11.03 -1.62 10.77
CA ARG A 87 -10.72 -0.61 11.81
C ARG A 87 -9.24 -0.63 12.18
N ASP A 88 -8.69 -1.81 12.39
CA ASP A 88 -7.31 -1.94 12.83
C ASP A 88 -6.30 -1.56 11.75
N VAL A 89 -6.60 -1.79 10.46
CA VAL A 89 -5.81 -1.26 9.35
C VAL A 89 -5.87 0.26 9.33
N GLY A 90 -7.05 0.87 9.52
CA GLY A 90 -7.18 2.33 9.64
C GLY A 90 -6.32 2.90 10.77
N ARG A 91 -6.31 2.25 11.94
CA ARG A 91 -5.44 2.61 13.07
C ARG A 91 -3.96 2.37 12.79
N LEU A 92 -3.61 1.26 12.13
CA LEU A 92 -2.23 0.95 11.76
C LEU A 92 -1.68 2.02 10.80
N LEU A 93 -2.45 2.42 9.78
CA LEU A 93 -2.07 3.48 8.85
C LEU A 93 -1.98 4.84 9.55
N ARG A 94 -2.83 5.12 10.54
CA ARG A 94 -2.69 6.32 11.37
C ARG A 94 -1.38 6.31 12.17
N ARG A 95 -1.08 5.21 12.87
CA ARG A 95 0.18 5.06 13.62
C ARG A 95 1.40 5.21 12.71
N TYR A 96 1.35 4.66 11.51
CA TYR A 96 2.39 4.84 10.50
C TYR A 96 2.58 6.32 10.17
N HIS A 97 1.50 7.03 9.82
CA HIS A 97 1.57 8.45 9.51
C HIS A 97 2.06 9.32 10.67
N ASP A 98 1.73 8.96 11.90
CA ASP A 98 2.22 9.65 13.09
C ASP A 98 3.72 9.36 13.32
N ALA A 99 4.19 8.13 13.03
CA ALA A 99 5.60 7.76 13.14
C ALA A 99 6.49 8.46 12.10
N VAL A 100 6.02 8.64 10.88
CA VAL A 100 6.77 9.34 9.81
C VAL A 100 6.62 10.86 9.85
N ALA A 101 5.76 11.41 10.73
CA ALA A 101 5.56 12.86 10.82
C ALA A 101 6.81 13.63 11.26
N SER A 102 7.74 12.96 11.94
CA SER A 102 9.04 13.52 12.34
C SER A 102 10.18 13.17 11.38
N TYR A 103 9.91 12.46 10.28
CA TYR A 103 10.93 12.08 9.32
C TYR A 103 11.16 13.19 8.30
N GLU A 104 12.36 13.77 8.32
CA GLU A 104 12.81 14.72 7.30
C GLU A 104 13.57 13.98 6.20
N ALA A 105 12.90 13.73 5.08
CA ALA A 105 13.54 13.10 3.93
C ALA A 105 14.66 14.01 3.38
N PRO A 106 15.87 13.48 3.09
CA PRO A 106 16.93 14.26 2.47
C PRO A 106 16.46 14.92 1.18
N VAL A 107 16.89 16.17 0.95
CA VAL A 107 16.63 16.87 -0.31
C VAL A 107 17.17 16.04 -1.48
N GLY A 108 16.31 15.77 -2.46
CA GLY A 108 16.67 14.95 -3.62
C GLY A 108 16.69 13.44 -3.36
N ALA A 109 16.14 12.96 -2.24
CA ALA A 109 15.94 11.53 -2.02
C ALA A 109 15.18 10.91 -3.22
N PRO A 110 15.67 9.79 -3.79
CA PRO A 110 15.19 9.26 -5.07
C PRO A 110 13.89 8.47 -4.91
N TRP A 111 12.82 9.10 -4.43
CA TRP A 111 11.50 8.45 -4.36
C TRP A 111 11.00 8.01 -5.74
N ASP A 112 10.10 7.03 -5.77
CA ASP A 112 9.43 6.62 -7.01
C ASP A 112 8.52 7.74 -7.54
N ALA A 113 9.12 8.62 -8.36
CA ALA A 113 8.49 9.83 -8.89
C ALA A 113 7.53 9.56 -10.06
N GLU A 114 7.46 8.33 -10.55
CA GLU A 114 6.66 7.96 -11.74
C GLU A 114 5.21 7.57 -11.39
N THR A 115 4.74 7.99 -10.22
CA THR A 115 3.45 7.60 -9.66
C THR A 115 2.56 8.80 -9.33
N SER A 116 1.33 8.51 -8.92
CA SER A 116 0.31 9.49 -8.59
C SER A 116 0.70 10.30 -7.35
N ASN A 117 1.32 11.45 -7.57
CA ASN A 117 1.59 12.44 -6.53
C ASN A 117 0.31 13.19 -6.13
N VAL A 118 0.43 14.04 -5.13
CA VAL A 118 -0.51 15.13 -4.81
C VAL A 118 -0.07 16.40 -5.56
N ASP A 119 -1.00 17.24 -5.96
CA ASP A 119 -0.67 18.59 -6.45
C ASP A 119 -0.52 19.50 -5.24
N GLY A 120 0.67 19.57 -4.66
CA GLY A 120 0.92 20.41 -3.49
C GLY A 120 2.06 19.93 -2.62
N GLU A 121 2.23 20.61 -1.48
CA GLU A 121 3.22 20.26 -0.48
C GLU A 121 2.86 18.91 0.17
N PRO A 122 3.77 17.93 0.21
CA PRO A 122 3.51 16.68 0.89
C PRO A 122 3.36 16.90 2.40
N GLU A 123 2.45 16.15 3.03
CA GLU A 123 2.30 16.15 4.50
C GLU A 123 3.17 15.10 5.18
N VAL A 124 3.44 14.00 4.50
CA VAL A 124 4.04 12.77 5.04
C VAL A 124 4.74 11.98 3.94
N ILE A 125 5.64 11.08 4.33
CA ILE A 125 6.05 9.97 3.46
C ILE A 125 5.03 8.84 3.60
N GLY A 126 4.11 8.72 2.65
CA GLY A 126 3.09 7.67 2.64
C GLY A 126 3.67 6.31 2.27
N HIS A 127 2.99 5.24 2.65
CA HIS A 127 3.34 3.89 2.21
C HIS A 127 2.89 3.65 0.76
N CYS A 128 1.73 4.21 0.39
CA CYS A 128 1.16 4.23 -0.95
C CYS A 128 0.86 2.87 -1.58
N ASP A 129 0.85 1.80 -0.78
CA ASP A 129 0.54 0.43 -1.23
C ASP A 129 0.09 -0.49 -0.09
N VAL A 130 -0.77 0.02 0.80
CA VAL A 130 -1.31 -0.78 1.92
C VAL A 130 -2.39 -1.72 1.41
N THR A 131 -1.98 -2.76 0.69
CA THR A 131 -2.80 -3.89 0.24
C THR A 131 -2.87 -4.95 1.34
N PRO A 132 -3.83 -5.91 1.30
CA PRO A 132 -3.83 -7.06 2.19
C PRO A 132 -2.50 -7.82 2.18
N GLU A 133 -1.85 -7.95 1.03
CA GLU A 133 -0.58 -8.65 0.86
C GLU A 133 0.62 -7.92 1.50
N ASN A 134 0.48 -6.63 1.79
CA ASN A 134 1.53 -5.80 2.38
C ASN A 134 1.30 -5.53 3.88
N VAL A 135 0.36 -6.25 4.50
CA VAL A 135 0.06 -6.16 5.93
C VAL A 135 0.35 -7.50 6.60
N VAL A 136 1.21 -7.48 7.62
CA VAL A 136 1.51 -8.66 8.43
C VAL A 136 0.52 -8.77 9.58
N PHE A 137 0.03 -9.98 9.80
CA PHE A 137 -0.94 -10.34 10.82
C PHE A 137 -0.32 -11.18 11.93
N ARG A 138 -0.76 -10.96 13.18
CA ARG A 138 -0.53 -11.86 14.30
C ARG A 138 -1.82 -12.03 15.09
N GLY A 139 -2.20 -13.27 15.35
CA GLY A 139 -3.45 -13.58 16.05
C GLY A 139 -4.69 -12.97 15.37
N GLY A 140 -4.71 -12.92 14.03
CA GLY A 140 -5.81 -12.35 13.26
C GLY A 140 -5.90 -10.81 13.26
N ARG A 141 -4.89 -10.10 13.78
CA ARG A 141 -4.84 -8.63 13.84
C ARG A 141 -3.69 -8.08 12.99
N PRO A 142 -3.87 -6.97 12.25
CA PRO A 142 -2.79 -6.34 11.50
C PRO A 142 -1.81 -5.64 12.45
N VAL A 143 -0.52 -5.91 12.29
CA VAL A 143 0.52 -5.48 13.24
C VAL A 143 1.65 -4.68 12.60
N ALA A 144 2.01 -4.99 11.34
CA ALA A 144 3.12 -4.34 10.65
C ALA A 144 2.82 -4.11 9.17
N LEU A 145 3.54 -3.15 8.58
CA LEU A 145 3.53 -2.89 7.15
C LEU A 145 4.83 -3.40 6.53
N ILE A 146 4.75 -3.91 5.31
CA ILE A 146 5.90 -4.40 4.53
C ILE A 146 5.79 -3.90 3.08
N ASP A 147 6.88 -4.05 2.34
CA ASP A 147 7.00 -3.61 0.93
C ASP A 147 6.79 -2.10 0.70
N PHE A 148 7.79 -1.34 1.14
CA PHE A 148 7.84 0.12 1.04
C PHE A 148 8.30 0.63 -0.33
N ASP A 149 8.31 -0.21 -1.37
CA ASP A 149 8.84 0.16 -2.70
C ASP A 149 8.09 1.31 -3.35
N LEU A 150 6.81 1.48 -3.03
CA LEU A 150 6.00 2.59 -3.52
C LEU A 150 5.93 3.77 -2.55
N ALA A 151 6.64 3.71 -1.41
CA ALA A 151 6.64 4.78 -0.43
C ALA A 151 7.21 6.07 -1.02
N ARG A 152 6.57 7.20 -0.71
CA ARG A 152 6.89 8.50 -1.32
C ARG A 152 6.22 9.67 -0.59
N PRO A 153 6.67 10.92 -0.80
CA PRO A 153 5.96 12.11 -0.33
C PRO A 153 4.53 12.16 -0.88
N THR A 154 3.55 12.37 0.01
CA THR A 154 2.12 12.45 -0.32
C THR A 154 1.33 13.16 0.78
N THR A 155 0.01 13.25 0.66
CA THR A 155 -0.87 13.68 1.77
C THR A 155 -1.48 12.48 2.49
N ARG A 156 -1.84 12.66 3.76
CA ARG A 156 -2.52 11.63 4.56
C ARG A 156 -3.79 11.12 3.88
N VAL A 157 -4.61 12.01 3.32
CA VAL A 157 -5.85 11.64 2.63
C VAL A 157 -5.56 10.79 1.40
N PHE A 158 -4.54 11.15 0.63
CA PHE A 158 -4.20 10.41 -0.59
C PHE A 158 -3.71 8.99 -0.29
N ASP A 159 -2.93 8.80 0.78
CA ASP A 159 -2.51 7.46 1.22
C ASP A 159 -3.67 6.64 1.80
N VAL A 160 -4.57 7.29 2.58
CA VAL A 160 -5.81 6.68 3.06
C VAL A 160 -6.69 6.18 1.91
N VAL A 161 -6.87 7.00 0.87
CA VAL A 161 -7.63 6.62 -0.33
C VAL A 161 -6.96 5.46 -1.06
N THR A 162 -5.63 5.44 -1.11
CA THR A 162 -4.88 4.35 -1.71
C THR A 162 -5.11 3.04 -0.96
N ALA A 163 -5.12 3.05 0.37
CA ALA A 163 -5.52 1.89 1.17
C ALA A 163 -7.00 1.52 0.97
N LEU A 164 -7.91 2.50 0.99
CA LEU A 164 -9.35 2.29 0.81
C LEU A 164 -9.72 1.65 -0.53
N ARG A 165 -8.91 1.83 -1.58
CA ARG A 165 -9.07 1.09 -2.82
C ARG A 165 -9.07 -0.43 -2.60
N HIS A 166 -8.23 -0.92 -1.70
CA HIS A 166 -8.06 -2.35 -1.44
C HIS A 166 -8.92 -2.85 -0.28
N TRP A 167 -9.09 -2.03 0.76
CA TRP A 167 -9.81 -2.41 1.98
C TRP A 167 -11.29 -1.99 1.98
N GLY A 168 -11.62 -0.91 1.28
CA GLY A 168 -12.96 -0.34 1.10
C GLY A 168 -13.66 -0.74 -0.21
N PRO A 169 -13.15 -1.74 -0.93
CA PRO A 169 -13.13 -1.86 -2.40
C PRO A 169 -13.90 -0.80 -3.20
N ILE A 170 -13.27 0.36 -3.44
CA ILE A 170 -13.79 1.40 -4.35
C ILE A 170 -13.57 0.93 -5.81
N GLU A 171 -14.36 -0.04 -6.23
CA GLU A 171 -14.30 -0.64 -7.56
C GLU A 171 -15.61 -1.35 -7.92
N ASP A 172 -15.79 -1.68 -9.20
CA ASP A 172 -16.96 -2.41 -9.68
C ASP A 172 -17.04 -3.82 -9.03
N PRO A 173 -18.22 -4.29 -8.59
CA PRO A 173 -18.37 -5.61 -7.97
C PRO A 173 -17.76 -6.77 -8.76
N ALA A 174 -17.69 -6.66 -10.09
CA ALA A 174 -17.09 -7.68 -10.94
C ALA A 174 -15.56 -7.84 -10.76
N ASP A 175 -14.88 -6.84 -10.19
CA ASP A 175 -13.43 -6.81 -10.01
C ASP A 175 -12.98 -7.07 -8.57
N ARG A 176 -13.93 -7.15 -7.63
CA ARG A 176 -13.65 -7.37 -6.20
C ARG A 176 -13.25 -8.81 -5.92
N ASP A 177 -12.52 -9.02 -4.82
CA ASP A 177 -12.42 -10.35 -4.22
C ASP A 177 -13.83 -10.90 -3.92
N ALA A 178 -14.04 -12.20 -4.12
CA ALA A 178 -15.35 -12.83 -3.97
C ALA A 178 -15.97 -12.58 -2.60
N VAL A 179 -15.15 -12.53 -1.54
CA VAL A 179 -15.61 -12.25 -0.18
C VAL A 179 -16.10 -10.82 0.02
N LEU A 180 -15.75 -9.91 -0.89
CA LEU A 180 -16.12 -8.50 -0.90
C LEU A 180 -17.14 -8.15 -1.99
N TYR A 181 -17.64 -9.14 -2.75
CA TYR A 181 -18.60 -8.91 -3.84
C TYR A 181 -19.80 -8.05 -3.41
N GLY A 182 -20.44 -8.41 -2.29
CA GLY A 182 -21.60 -7.72 -1.72
C GLY A 182 -21.27 -6.65 -0.67
N ALA A 183 -20.03 -6.13 -0.62
CA ALA A 183 -19.64 -5.16 0.40
C ALA A 183 -20.43 -3.84 0.30
N ASP A 184 -20.92 -3.32 1.44
CA ASP A 184 -21.37 -1.93 1.58
C ASP A 184 -20.13 -1.03 1.62
N VAL A 185 -19.74 -0.54 0.44
CA VAL A 185 -18.54 0.28 0.26
C VAL A 185 -18.62 1.55 1.10
N GLY A 186 -19.73 2.29 1.06
CA GLY A 186 -19.89 3.51 1.85
C GLY A 186 -19.74 3.29 3.36
N ARG A 187 -20.28 2.19 3.91
CA ARG A 187 -20.05 1.80 5.31
C ARG A 187 -18.57 1.51 5.60
N ARG A 188 -17.87 0.82 4.70
CA ARG A 188 -16.44 0.51 4.87
C ARG A 188 -15.58 1.78 4.82
N LEU A 189 -15.88 2.73 3.92
CA LEU A 189 -15.22 4.03 3.91
C LEU A 189 -15.38 4.72 5.28
N ARG A 190 -16.62 4.81 5.79
CA ARG A 190 -16.88 5.41 7.10
C ARG A 190 -16.09 4.74 8.22
N VAL A 191 -16.15 3.41 8.31
CA VAL A 191 -15.44 2.65 9.35
C VAL A 191 -13.94 2.91 9.33
N PHE A 192 -13.33 2.91 8.14
CA PHE A 192 -11.90 3.18 8.01
C PHE A 192 -11.55 4.63 8.38
N CYS A 193 -12.30 5.61 7.86
CA CYS A 193 -12.10 7.03 8.14
C CYS A 193 -12.28 7.35 9.64
N ASP A 194 -13.27 6.73 10.29
CA ASP A 194 -13.48 6.82 11.74
C ASP A 194 -12.28 6.25 12.51
N ALA A 195 -11.82 5.05 12.14
CA ALA A 195 -10.74 4.38 12.84
C ALA A 195 -9.37 5.06 12.64
N TYR A 196 -9.15 5.64 11.46
CA TYR A 196 -7.99 6.50 11.17
C TYR A 196 -8.05 7.82 11.96
N GLY A 197 -9.26 8.32 12.21
CA GLY A 197 -9.52 9.61 12.85
C GLY A 197 -9.44 10.78 11.88
N LEU A 198 -9.96 10.62 10.65
CA LEU A 198 -10.15 11.76 9.75
C LEU A 198 -11.26 12.66 10.30
N ASP A 199 -10.95 13.94 10.44
CA ASP A 199 -11.93 14.97 10.76
C ASP A 199 -12.88 15.25 9.58
N ARG A 200 -13.88 16.08 9.84
CA ARG A 200 -14.91 16.41 8.85
C ARG A 200 -14.34 17.12 7.63
N GLU A 201 -13.30 17.92 7.75
CA GLU A 201 -12.73 18.65 6.62
C GLU A 201 -12.01 17.68 5.68
N ARG A 202 -11.14 16.83 6.23
CA ARG A 202 -10.39 15.81 5.47
C ARG A 202 -11.29 14.75 4.85
N ARG A 203 -12.44 14.45 5.46
CA ARG A 203 -13.44 13.55 4.85
C ARG A 203 -14.02 14.08 3.54
N ARG A 204 -14.13 15.41 3.39
CA ARG A 204 -14.58 16.06 2.13
C ARG A 204 -13.67 15.70 0.96
N GLU A 205 -12.39 15.46 1.25
CA GLU A 205 -11.36 15.24 0.25
C GLU A 205 -11.25 13.79 -0.20
N VAL A 206 -11.87 12.83 0.51
CA VAL A 206 -11.71 11.39 0.25
C VAL A 206 -12.15 11.02 -1.17
N LEU A 207 -13.37 11.39 -1.60
CA LEU A 207 -13.84 11.06 -2.94
C LEU A 207 -13.14 11.86 -4.05
N PRO A 208 -12.90 13.18 -3.90
CA PRO A 208 -12.07 13.93 -4.84
C PRO A 208 -10.67 13.33 -5.01
N ALA A 209 -10.01 12.95 -3.91
CA ALA A 209 -8.71 12.31 -3.96
C ALA A 209 -8.78 10.92 -4.61
N ALA A 210 -9.85 10.15 -4.41
CA ALA A 210 -10.06 8.86 -5.09
C ALA A 210 -10.15 9.00 -6.61
N ARG A 211 -10.93 9.98 -7.10
CA ARG A 211 -11.02 10.30 -8.53
C ARG A 211 -9.64 10.60 -9.12
N VAL A 212 -8.91 11.52 -8.50
CA VAL A 212 -7.56 11.92 -8.92
C VAL A 212 -6.60 10.74 -8.88
N ARG A 213 -6.64 9.92 -7.82
CA ARG A 213 -5.80 8.74 -7.66
C ARG A 213 -6.02 7.76 -8.80
N PHE A 214 -7.27 7.45 -9.16
CA PHE A 214 -7.53 6.52 -10.25
C PHE A 214 -7.05 7.04 -11.61
N GLU A 215 -7.24 8.32 -11.90
CA GLU A 215 -6.77 8.93 -13.15
C GLU A 215 -5.26 8.82 -13.28
N ARG A 216 -4.53 9.19 -12.22
CA ARG A 216 -3.07 9.11 -12.19
C ARG A 216 -2.57 7.68 -12.21
N SER A 217 -3.24 6.75 -11.52
CA SER A 217 -2.88 5.33 -11.53
C SER A 217 -3.01 4.73 -12.92
N TYR A 218 -4.06 5.08 -13.67
CA TYR A 218 -4.23 4.63 -15.05
C TYR A 218 -3.06 5.11 -15.93
N ARG A 219 -2.70 6.39 -15.85
CA ARG A 219 -1.59 6.99 -16.62
C ARG A 219 -0.26 6.32 -16.26
N ALA A 220 0.08 6.26 -14.97
CA ALA A 220 1.31 5.68 -14.49
C ALA A 220 1.44 4.19 -14.89
N MET A 221 0.38 3.39 -14.75
CA MET A 221 0.42 1.98 -15.15
C MET A 221 0.59 1.80 -16.66
N ARG A 222 -0.02 2.67 -17.48
CA ARG A 222 0.16 2.64 -18.94
C ARG A 222 1.61 2.93 -19.32
N GLU A 223 2.19 4.01 -18.78
CA GLU A 223 3.56 4.43 -19.06
C GLU A 223 4.61 3.42 -18.56
N ARG A 224 4.35 2.75 -17.43
CA ARG A 224 5.17 1.63 -16.95
C ARG A 224 5.05 0.41 -17.87
N ALA A 225 3.85 0.11 -18.35
CA ALA A 225 3.62 -1.02 -19.25
C ALA A 225 4.33 -0.86 -20.60
N GLU A 226 4.41 0.37 -21.13
CA GLU A 226 5.15 0.69 -22.36
C GLU A 226 6.65 0.36 -22.25
N ARG A 227 7.21 0.32 -21.03
CA ARG A 227 8.61 -0.03 -20.75
C ARG A 227 8.85 -1.53 -20.50
N GLY A 228 7.79 -2.34 -20.51
CA GLY A 228 7.91 -3.80 -20.38
C GLY A 228 7.93 -4.32 -18.94
N GLY A 229 8.41 -5.56 -18.77
CA GLY A 229 8.56 -6.21 -17.47
C GLY A 229 7.23 -6.59 -16.78
N GLY A 230 7.24 -6.67 -15.44
CA GLY A 230 6.06 -7.01 -14.64
C GLY A 230 4.87 -6.09 -14.88
N TRP A 231 5.11 -4.79 -15.08
CA TRP A 231 4.07 -3.81 -15.36
C TRP A 231 3.33 -4.07 -16.68
N ALA A 232 4.04 -4.50 -17.72
CA ALA A 232 3.41 -4.90 -18.98
C ALA A 232 2.50 -6.12 -18.81
N ARG A 233 2.94 -7.12 -18.02
CA ARG A 233 2.11 -8.30 -17.69
C ARG A 233 0.85 -7.91 -16.94
N ILE A 234 0.96 -7.04 -15.93
CA ILE A 234 -0.19 -6.55 -15.16
C ILE A 234 -1.17 -5.77 -16.06
N TRP A 235 -0.64 -4.94 -16.96
CA TRP A 235 -1.45 -4.17 -17.91
C TRP A 235 -2.21 -5.07 -18.89
N GLN A 236 -1.51 -6.02 -19.52
CA GLN A 236 -2.10 -7.04 -20.41
C GLN A 236 -3.11 -7.92 -19.66
N GLY A 237 -2.88 -8.17 -18.38
CA GLY A 237 -3.82 -8.84 -17.47
C GLY A 237 -5.06 -8.01 -17.09
N GLY A 238 -5.29 -6.86 -17.74
CA GLY A 238 -6.54 -6.10 -17.64
C GLY A 238 -6.53 -4.97 -16.59
N ALA A 239 -5.37 -4.57 -16.06
CA ALA A 239 -5.32 -3.51 -15.04
C ALA A 239 -5.86 -2.17 -15.53
N GLY A 240 -5.57 -1.77 -16.77
CA GLY A 240 -6.10 -0.54 -17.36
C GLY A 240 -7.64 -0.50 -17.37
N PRO A 241 -8.31 -1.50 -18.00
CA PRO A 241 -9.76 -1.64 -17.94
C PRO A 241 -10.34 -1.69 -16.52
N ARG A 242 -9.71 -2.41 -15.58
CA ARG A 242 -10.14 -2.44 -14.17
C ARG A 242 -10.12 -1.07 -13.52
N ILE A 243 -9.05 -0.29 -13.74
CA ILE A 243 -8.97 1.07 -13.19
C ILE A 243 -10.04 1.97 -13.79
N ARG A 244 -10.31 1.88 -15.10
CA ARG A 244 -11.39 2.65 -15.74
C ARG A 244 -12.76 2.28 -15.18
N ARG A 245 -13.06 0.99 -15.02
CA ARG A 245 -14.32 0.56 -14.38
C ARG A 245 -14.44 1.06 -12.95
N ALA A 246 -13.35 1.06 -12.18
CA ALA A 246 -13.36 1.62 -10.84
C ALA A 246 -13.65 3.14 -10.84
N GLN A 247 -13.13 3.89 -11.82
CA GLN A 247 -13.49 5.30 -12.02
C GLN A 247 -14.98 5.44 -12.32
N ASP A 248 -15.49 4.72 -13.31
CA ASP A 248 -16.90 4.80 -13.71
C ASP A 248 -17.84 4.36 -12.57
N TRP A 249 -17.41 3.40 -11.76
CA TRP A 249 -18.13 2.98 -10.56
C TRP A 249 -18.13 4.08 -9.48
N LEU A 250 -16.97 4.68 -9.18
CA LEU A 250 -16.88 5.81 -8.24
C LEU A 250 -17.81 6.96 -8.64
N GLU A 251 -17.81 7.35 -9.93
CA GLU A 251 -18.66 8.44 -10.42
C GLU A 251 -20.16 8.11 -10.29
N ARG A 252 -20.56 6.88 -10.66
CA ARG A 252 -21.96 6.45 -10.57
C ARG A 252 -22.50 6.38 -9.14
N HIS A 253 -21.62 6.09 -8.18
CA HIS A 253 -21.98 5.94 -6.77
C HIS A 253 -21.59 7.16 -5.91
N TRP A 254 -21.18 8.27 -6.52
CA TRP A 254 -20.62 9.43 -5.81
C TRP A 254 -21.52 9.91 -4.67
N ASP A 255 -22.80 10.19 -4.95
CA ASP A 255 -23.73 10.74 -3.96
C ASP A 255 -24.02 9.76 -2.81
N GLU A 256 -24.08 8.46 -3.12
CA GLU A 256 -24.25 7.40 -2.12
C GLU A 256 -23.05 7.34 -1.17
N LEU A 257 -21.83 7.40 -1.73
CA LEU A 257 -20.59 7.37 -0.97
C LEU A 257 -20.39 8.63 -0.15
N ASP A 258 -20.66 9.80 -0.73
CA ASP A 258 -20.52 11.09 -0.06
C ASP A 258 -21.44 11.15 1.17
N ALA A 259 -22.70 10.74 1.02
CA ALA A 259 -23.67 10.70 2.11
C ALA A 259 -23.24 9.82 3.30
N ARG A 260 -22.33 8.85 3.10
CA ARG A 260 -21.82 7.95 4.15
C ARG A 260 -20.58 8.49 4.86
N LEU A 261 -19.94 9.54 4.36
CA LEU A 261 -18.74 10.13 4.98
C LEU A 261 -19.06 11.15 6.10
N TRP A 262 -20.34 11.37 6.40
CA TRP A 262 -20.83 12.32 7.41
C TRP A 262 -21.55 11.64 8.59
#